data_AF-A0A919YIT7-F1
#
_entry.id   AF-A0A919YIT7-F1
#
_cell.length_a   1.000
_cell.length_b   1.000
_cell.length_c   1.000
_cell.angle_alpha   90.00
_cell.angle_beta   90.00
_cell.angle_gamma   90.00
#
_symmetry.space_group_name_H-M   'P 1'
#
loop_
_entity.id
_entity.type
_entity.pdbx_description
1 polymer ?
#
loop_
_entity_poly.entity_id
_entity_poly.type
_entity_poly.pdbx_seq_one_letter_code
_entity_poly.pdbx_strand_id
1 'polypeptide(L)'
;MTKAAAPAEQIVIEQLKQYRQIQARIKVLSSYSVGAGITVSRLNEDDQLQELHARLRRLPSYMYLSAYEQKLEQTAHAYLEQYPAGVRAQKRAIPPRGVDGEDSQLLREIRGKIQKIIVARGYDDNSDQIDKVLDRLSELQDLQAEVDRVDFILSSLETYKPYVATLLRWIYVEGMELKELTEKLELSESTVRRRIRAAEREYIKLAR
;
A
#
# COMPACT_ATOMS: atom_id res chain seq x y z
N MET A 1 9.66 -37.01 25.33
CA MET A 1 10.48 -36.74 24.13
C MET A 1 9.69 -35.81 23.23
N THR A 2 10.05 -34.52 23.21
CA THR A 2 9.39 -33.48 22.40
C THR A 2 9.83 -33.64 20.96
N LYS A 3 8.92 -34.10 20.10
CA LYS A 3 9.09 -34.11 18.65
C LYS A 3 9.33 -32.66 18.21
N ALA A 4 10.53 -32.35 17.72
CA ALA A 4 10.83 -31.04 17.16
C ALA A 4 9.80 -30.74 16.08
N ALA A 5 9.12 -29.60 16.19
CA ALA A 5 8.19 -29.13 15.17
C ALA A 5 8.95 -29.05 13.83
N ALA A 6 8.32 -29.50 12.74
CA ALA A 6 8.96 -29.49 11.42
C ALA A 6 9.31 -28.04 11.02
N PRO A 7 10.37 -27.80 10.23
CA PRO A 7 10.83 -26.45 9.90
C PRO A 7 9.72 -25.53 9.34
N ALA A 8 8.77 -26.10 8.59
CA ALA A 8 7.60 -25.37 8.09
C ALA A 8 6.62 -24.91 9.20
N GLU A 9 6.43 -25.70 10.27
CA GLU A 9 5.56 -25.32 11.40
C GLU A 9 6.17 -24.19 12.23
N GLN A 10 7.50 -24.17 12.35
CA GLN A 10 8.21 -23.09 13.00
C GLN A 10 8.10 -21.78 12.22
N ILE A 11 8.22 -21.83 10.89
CA ILE A 11 8.04 -20.65 10.04
C ILE A 11 6.65 -20.03 10.26
N VAL A 12 5.58 -20.85 10.22
CA VAL A 12 4.20 -20.37 10.42
C VAL A 12 3.97 -19.71 11.79
N ILE A 13 4.57 -20.25 12.86
CA ILE A 13 4.48 -19.63 14.20
C ILE A 13 5.29 -18.33 14.26
N GLU A 14 6.44 -18.27 13.57
CA GLU A 14 7.23 -17.04 13.50
C GLU A 14 6.46 -15.92 12.80
N GLN A 15 5.65 -16.21 11.77
CA GLN A 15 4.77 -15.20 11.15
C GLN A 15 3.79 -14.58 12.16
N LEU A 16 3.17 -15.41 13.00
CA LEU A 16 2.30 -14.95 14.09
C LEU A 16 3.05 -14.09 15.11
N LYS A 17 4.25 -14.51 15.53
CA LYS A 17 5.08 -13.76 16.49
C LYS A 17 5.53 -12.41 15.93
N GLN A 18 5.82 -12.36 14.63
CA GLN A 18 6.29 -11.17 13.95
C GLN A 18 5.15 -10.19 13.62
N TYR A 19 3.88 -10.58 13.79
CA TYR A 19 2.72 -9.74 13.43
C TYR A 19 2.83 -8.29 13.91
N ARG A 20 3.11 -8.05 15.20
CA ARG A 20 3.28 -6.68 15.74
C ARG A 20 4.49 -5.95 15.16
N GLN A 21 5.58 -6.68 14.90
CA GLN A 21 6.79 -6.11 14.29
C GLN A 21 6.51 -5.71 12.84
N ILE A 22 5.81 -6.56 12.09
CA ILE A 22 5.36 -6.32 10.72
C ILE A 22 4.43 -5.11 10.68
N GLN A 23 3.43 -5.02 11.56
CA GLN A 23 2.56 -3.84 11.64
C GLN A 23 3.32 -2.55 11.96
N ALA A 24 4.28 -2.61 12.89
CA ALA A 24 5.15 -1.46 13.18
C ALA A 24 6.01 -1.08 11.95
N ARG A 25 6.53 -2.07 11.23
CA ARG A 25 7.30 -1.87 10.00
C ARG A 25 6.46 -1.26 8.89
N ILE A 26 5.24 -1.74 8.65
CA ILE A 26 4.27 -1.14 7.73
C ILE A 26 4.02 0.33 8.11
N LYS A 27 3.80 0.64 9.39
CA LYS A 27 3.62 2.02 9.85
C LYS A 27 4.84 2.91 9.54
N VAL A 28 6.05 2.40 9.75
CA VAL A 28 7.29 3.13 9.42
C VAL A 28 7.43 3.32 7.91
N LEU A 29 7.26 2.27 7.11
CA LEU A 29 7.38 2.34 5.65
C LEU A 29 6.30 3.25 5.03
N SER A 30 5.06 3.16 5.51
CA SER A 30 3.92 3.96 5.03
C SER A 30 4.08 5.45 5.33
N SER A 31 4.76 5.83 6.41
CA SER A 31 4.99 7.22 6.81
C SER A 31 6.19 7.87 6.13
N TYR A 32 6.97 7.12 5.35
CA TYR A 32 8.11 7.65 4.63
C TYR A 32 7.65 8.61 3.52
N SER A 33 8.15 9.84 3.55
CA SER A 33 7.90 10.86 2.53
C SER A 33 8.80 10.62 1.33
N VAL A 34 8.20 10.44 0.16
CA VAL A 34 8.90 10.23 -1.12
C VAL A 34 9.16 11.56 -1.85
N GLY A 35 8.82 12.69 -1.21
CA GLY A 35 8.93 14.03 -1.78
C GLY A 35 7.58 14.68 -2.05
N ALA A 36 7.55 16.02 -2.10
CA ALA A 36 6.35 16.85 -2.35
C ALA A 36 5.11 16.56 -1.45
N GLY A 37 5.31 15.95 -0.27
CA GLY A 37 4.23 15.60 0.66
C GLY A 37 3.47 14.31 0.30
N ILE A 38 4.02 13.47 -0.58
CA ILE A 38 3.47 12.15 -0.92
C ILE A 38 4.15 11.09 -0.07
N THR A 39 3.35 10.24 0.57
CA THR A 39 3.80 9.09 1.36
C THR A 39 3.72 7.81 0.53
N VAL A 40 4.54 6.80 0.88
CA VAL A 40 4.56 5.49 0.18
C VAL A 40 3.16 4.83 0.17
N SER A 41 2.34 5.06 1.20
CA SER A 41 0.97 4.54 1.25
C SER A 41 0.08 4.98 0.09
N ARG A 42 0.22 6.22 -0.40
CA ARG A 42 -0.58 6.73 -1.52
C ARG A 42 -0.21 6.10 -2.85
N LEU A 43 1.04 5.65 -3.01
CA LEU A 43 1.48 4.95 -4.21
C LEU A 43 0.88 3.53 -4.29
N ASN A 44 0.54 2.93 -3.15
CA ASN A 44 -0.12 1.62 -3.11
C ASN A 44 -1.62 1.71 -3.49
N GLU A 45 -2.24 2.89 -3.37
CA GLU A 45 -3.62 3.16 -3.79
C GLU A 45 -3.75 3.46 -5.31
N ASP A 46 -2.63 3.58 -6.05
CA ASP A 46 -2.60 4.02 -7.46
C ASP A 46 -3.37 3.09 -8.43
N ASP A 47 -3.66 1.83 -8.05
CA ASP A 47 -4.50 0.93 -8.85
C ASP A 47 -5.94 1.48 -9.03
N GLN A 48 -6.48 2.16 -8.01
CA GLN A 48 -7.79 2.82 -8.09
C GLN A 48 -7.73 4.09 -8.97
N LEU A 49 -6.59 4.78 -8.99
CA LEU A 49 -6.37 5.95 -9.84
C LEU A 49 -6.21 5.56 -11.32
N GLN A 50 -5.58 4.41 -11.61
CA GLN A 50 -5.53 3.88 -12.97
C GLN A 50 -6.92 3.45 -13.46
N GLU A 51 -7.72 2.81 -12.60
CA GLU A 51 -9.09 2.42 -12.93
C GLU A 51 -9.99 3.64 -13.15
N LEU A 52 -9.86 4.67 -12.30
CA LEU A 52 -10.53 5.96 -12.47
C LEU A 52 -10.12 6.62 -13.80
N HIS A 53 -8.82 6.64 -14.12
CA HIS A 53 -8.32 7.15 -15.41
C HIS A 53 -8.91 6.38 -16.61
N ALA A 54 -9.04 5.06 -16.51
CA ALA A 54 -9.63 4.23 -17.56
C ALA A 54 -11.13 4.53 -17.75
N ARG A 55 -11.86 4.78 -16.66
CA ARG A 55 -13.28 5.18 -16.70
C ARG A 55 -13.48 6.59 -17.25
N LEU A 56 -12.68 7.55 -16.79
CA LEU A 56 -12.74 8.94 -17.26
C LEU A 56 -12.41 9.07 -18.75
N ARG A 57 -11.48 8.26 -19.29
CA ARG A 57 -11.16 8.21 -20.73
C ARG A 57 -12.33 7.88 -21.65
N ARG A 58 -13.39 7.25 -21.12
CA ARG A 58 -14.58 6.84 -21.89
C ARG A 58 -15.73 7.85 -21.80
N LEU A 59 -15.55 8.91 -21.02
CA LEU A 59 -16.54 9.96 -20.84
C LEU A 59 -16.13 11.21 -21.64
N PRO A 60 -17.07 12.04 -22.09
CA PRO A 60 -16.75 13.35 -22.64
C PRO A 60 -16.12 14.26 -21.58
N SER A 61 -15.12 15.06 -21.97
CA SER A 61 -14.36 15.89 -21.02
C SER A 61 -15.20 16.89 -20.24
N TYR A 62 -16.32 17.35 -20.80
CA TYR A 62 -17.24 18.26 -20.11
C TYR A 62 -17.95 17.66 -18.88
N MET A 63 -17.96 16.33 -18.74
CA MET A 63 -18.61 15.64 -17.62
C MET A 63 -17.74 15.60 -16.35
N TYR A 64 -16.43 15.83 -16.49
CA TYR A 64 -15.48 15.65 -15.38
C TYR A 64 -14.40 16.73 -15.31
N LEU A 65 -14.30 17.62 -16.30
CA LEU A 65 -13.45 18.81 -16.25
C LEU A 65 -14.28 20.06 -15.94
N SER A 66 -13.73 20.93 -15.11
CA SER A 66 -14.27 22.29 -14.93
C SER A 66 -14.12 23.12 -16.21
N ALA A 67 -14.88 24.21 -16.32
CA ALA A 67 -14.80 25.12 -17.48
C ALA A 67 -13.37 25.65 -17.74
N TYR A 68 -12.59 25.87 -16.68
CA TYR A 68 -11.20 26.28 -16.79
C TYR A 68 -10.29 25.16 -17.33
N GLU A 69 -10.51 23.92 -16.88
CA GLU A 69 -9.74 22.77 -17.34
C GLU A 69 -10.09 22.38 -18.78
N GLN A 70 -11.35 22.54 -19.19
CA GLN A 70 -11.76 22.42 -20.59
C GLN A 70 -11.06 23.47 -21.46
N LYS A 71 -10.89 24.70 -20.95
CA LYS A 71 -10.15 25.75 -21.66
C LYS A 71 -8.66 25.39 -21.82
N LEU A 72 -8.03 24.84 -20.78
CA LEU A 72 -6.66 24.32 -20.85
C LEU A 72 -6.53 23.16 -21.85
N GLU A 73 -7.48 22.23 -21.85
CA GLU A 73 -7.53 21.09 -22.78
C GLU A 73 -7.68 21.57 -24.23
N GLN A 74 -8.63 22.45 -24.52
CA GLN A 74 -8.83 23.04 -25.84
C GLN A 74 -7.58 23.80 -26.32
N THR A 75 -6.95 24.58 -25.43
CA THR A 75 -5.71 25.29 -25.75
C THR A 75 -4.58 24.31 -26.03
N ALA A 76 -4.44 23.21 -25.28
CA ALA A 76 -3.46 22.18 -25.60
C ALA A 76 -3.69 21.57 -26.99
N HIS A 77 -4.94 21.20 -27.31
CA HIS A 77 -5.31 20.59 -28.59
C HIS A 77 -5.03 21.49 -29.78
N ALA A 78 -5.21 22.81 -29.65
CA ALA A 78 -4.94 23.75 -30.72
C ALA A 78 -3.46 23.81 -31.13
N TYR A 79 -2.54 23.45 -30.22
CA TYR A 79 -1.08 23.52 -30.45
C TYR A 79 -0.41 22.14 -30.56
N LEU A 80 -1.16 21.05 -30.38
CA LEU A 80 -0.64 19.69 -30.53
C LEU A 80 -0.81 19.22 -31.98
N GLU A 81 0.30 19.07 -32.70
CA GLU A 81 0.30 18.45 -34.03
C GLU A 81 0.04 16.93 -33.97
N GLN A 82 0.49 16.30 -32.88
CA GLN A 82 0.34 14.86 -32.61
C GLN A 82 0.16 14.64 -31.10
N TYR A 83 -0.41 13.49 -30.72
CA TYR A 83 -0.56 13.07 -29.33
C TYR A 83 0.59 12.14 -28.93
N PRO A 84 1.72 12.66 -28.41
CA PRO A 84 2.83 11.81 -28.03
C PRO A 84 2.45 10.93 -26.84
N ALA A 85 2.87 9.67 -26.89
CA ALA A 85 2.84 8.77 -25.76
C ALA A 85 3.97 9.14 -24.77
N GLY A 86 3.63 9.28 -23.49
CA GLY A 86 4.59 9.56 -22.41
C GLY A 86 4.68 11.02 -21.97
N VAL A 87 4.76 11.24 -20.66
CA VAL A 87 4.62 12.54 -19.99
C VAL A 87 5.76 13.52 -20.37
N ARG A 88 6.99 13.02 -20.55
CA ARG A 88 8.14 13.83 -21.03
C ARG A 88 7.94 14.32 -22.47
N ALA A 89 7.42 13.46 -23.34
CA ALA A 89 7.16 13.80 -24.74
C ALA A 89 5.98 14.78 -24.87
N GLN A 90 4.94 14.63 -24.05
CA GLN A 90 3.84 15.60 -23.95
C GLN A 90 4.32 17.00 -23.52
N LYS A 91 5.21 17.09 -22.52
CA LYS A 91 5.81 18.39 -22.12
C LYS A 91 6.57 19.04 -23.28
N ARG A 92 7.28 18.25 -24.08
CA ARG A 92 8.08 18.74 -25.21
C ARG A 92 7.20 19.17 -26.38
N ALA A 93 6.08 18.49 -26.61
CA ALA A 93 5.13 18.81 -27.68
C ALA A 93 4.35 20.10 -27.43
N ILE A 94 4.20 20.54 -26.17
CA ILE A 94 3.52 21.79 -25.86
C ILE A 94 4.51 22.95 -26.00
N PRO A 95 4.27 23.91 -26.91
CA PRO A 95 5.18 25.02 -27.14
C PRO A 95 5.28 25.94 -25.91
N PRO A 96 6.43 26.59 -25.68
CA PRO A 96 6.63 27.48 -24.53
C PRO A 96 5.94 28.85 -24.68
N ARG A 97 5.47 29.19 -25.89
CA ARG A 97 4.78 30.44 -26.22
C ARG A 97 3.63 30.14 -27.17
N GLY A 98 2.50 30.83 -26.96
CA GLY A 98 1.34 30.80 -27.84
C GLY A 98 1.34 31.97 -28.81
N VAL A 99 0.29 32.03 -29.63
CA VAL A 99 0.02 33.10 -30.60
C VAL A 99 -0.25 34.43 -29.90
N ASP A 100 -0.85 34.41 -28.72
CA ASP A 100 -1.11 35.60 -27.91
C ASP A 100 -0.65 35.45 -26.43
N GLY A 101 -0.89 36.50 -25.64
CA GLY A 101 -0.50 36.55 -24.23
C GLY A 101 -1.30 35.63 -23.33
N GLU A 102 -2.56 35.35 -23.68
CA GLU A 102 -3.48 34.49 -22.93
C GLU A 102 -3.12 33.02 -23.14
N ASP A 103 -2.94 32.60 -24.39
CA ASP A 103 -2.45 31.28 -24.76
C ASP A 103 -1.07 31.02 -24.16
N SER A 104 -0.18 32.01 -24.16
CA SER A 104 1.14 31.88 -23.54
C SER A 104 1.08 31.67 -22.02
N GLN A 105 0.03 32.15 -21.36
CA GLN A 105 -0.19 31.90 -19.93
C GLN A 105 -0.75 30.48 -19.70
N LEU A 106 -1.74 30.07 -20.49
CA LEU A 106 -2.35 28.74 -20.42
C LEU A 106 -1.33 27.63 -20.75
N LEU A 107 -0.52 27.80 -21.81
CA LEU A 107 0.53 26.85 -22.19
C LEU A 107 1.62 26.71 -21.12
N ARG A 108 2.00 27.81 -20.46
CA ARG A 108 2.92 27.77 -19.31
C ARG A 108 2.31 26.99 -18.14
N GLU A 109 1.04 27.19 -17.86
CA GLU A 109 0.34 26.45 -16.81
C GLU A 109 0.28 24.95 -17.12
N ILE A 110 -0.06 24.58 -18.36
CA ILE A 110 -0.12 23.17 -18.81
C ILE A 110 1.27 22.53 -18.65
N ARG A 111 2.34 23.19 -19.13
CA ARG A 111 3.73 22.72 -18.97
C ARG A 111 4.13 22.60 -17.50
N GLY A 112 3.66 23.50 -16.64
CA GLY A 112 3.87 23.46 -15.19
C GLY A 112 3.17 22.26 -14.54
N LYS A 113 1.92 21.98 -14.91
CA LYS A 113 1.17 20.80 -14.44
C LYS A 113 1.84 19.51 -14.88
N ILE A 114 2.28 19.41 -16.14
CA ILE A 114 3.00 18.23 -16.64
C ILE A 114 4.36 18.08 -15.94
N GLN A 115 5.08 19.18 -15.68
CA GLN A 115 6.34 19.12 -14.91
C GLN A 115 6.11 18.59 -13.49
N LYS A 116 5.04 19.01 -12.81
CA LYS A 116 4.69 18.48 -11.49
C LYS A 116 4.45 16.97 -11.53
N ILE A 117 3.83 16.45 -12.60
CA ILE A 117 3.64 15.00 -12.80
C ILE A 117 4.97 14.29 -13.05
N ILE A 118 5.87 14.86 -13.86
CA ILE A 118 7.22 14.30 -14.11
C ILE A 118 8.00 14.17 -12.80
N VAL A 119 7.97 15.22 -11.97
CA VAL A 119 8.62 15.24 -10.66
C VAL A 119 7.95 14.24 -9.69
N ALA A 120 6.62 14.21 -9.64
CA ALA A 120 5.89 13.30 -8.77
C ALA A 120 6.08 11.82 -9.13
N ARG A 121 6.33 11.53 -10.41
CA ARG A 121 6.64 10.18 -10.90
C ARG A 121 8.13 9.84 -10.90
N GLY A 122 8.96 10.70 -10.29
CA GLY A 122 10.39 10.48 -10.16
C GLY A 122 11.18 10.52 -11.46
N TYR A 123 10.58 10.91 -12.59
CA TYR A 123 11.25 10.99 -13.90
C TYR A 123 12.19 12.20 -14.02
N ASP A 124 12.76 12.69 -12.93
CA ASP A 124 13.97 13.54 -12.92
C ASP A 124 15.18 12.60 -12.67
N ASP A 125 16.38 12.91 -13.16
CA ASP A 125 17.55 12.00 -13.31
C ASP A 125 18.16 11.40 -12.00
N ASN A 126 17.35 10.96 -11.04
CA ASN A 126 17.71 10.17 -9.87
C ASN A 126 17.09 8.76 -9.97
N SER A 127 17.54 7.94 -10.91
CA SER A 127 17.13 6.51 -11.02
C SER A 127 17.28 5.77 -9.68
N ASP A 128 18.35 6.05 -8.94
CA ASP A 128 18.63 5.48 -7.61
C ASP A 128 17.57 5.80 -6.56
N GLN A 129 16.80 6.88 -6.71
CA GLN A 129 15.71 7.21 -5.79
C GLN A 129 14.43 6.48 -6.16
N ILE A 130 14.16 6.28 -7.46
CA ILE A 130 12.98 5.51 -7.93
C ILE A 130 13.12 4.04 -7.54
N ASP A 131 14.28 3.43 -7.80
CA ASP A 131 14.51 2.01 -7.49
C ASP A 131 14.34 1.74 -5.98
N LYS A 132 14.89 2.63 -5.14
CA LYS A 132 14.70 2.55 -3.67
C LYS A 132 13.26 2.72 -3.22
N VAL A 133 12.44 3.45 -3.97
CA VAL A 133 11.01 3.62 -3.67
C VAL A 133 10.24 2.38 -4.10
N LEU A 134 10.54 1.81 -5.26
CA LEU A 134 9.94 0.57 -5.76
C LEU A 134 10.26 -0.61 -4.85
N ASP A 135 11.51 -0.74 -4.40
CA ASP A 135 11.92 -1.78 -3.45
C ASP A 135 11.12 -1.69 -2.14
N ARG A 136 10.91 -0.46 -1.63
CA ARG A 136 10.14 -0.23 -0.40
C ARG A 136 8.64 -0.43 -0.59
N LEU A 137 8.11 -0.11 -1.76
CA LEU A 137 6.72 -0.37 -2.11
C LEU A 137 6.47 -1.88 -2.18
N SER A 138 7.38 -2.62 -2.81
CA SER A 138 7.35 -4.08 -2.83
C SER A 138 7.42 -4.65 -1.42
N GLU A 139 8.36 -4.17 -0.58
CA GLU A 139 8.46 -4.58 0.83
C GLU A 139 7.14 -4.31 1.57
N LEU A 140 6.53 -3.15 1.36
CA LEU A 140 5.24 -2.81 2.00
C LEU A 140 4.12 -3.73 1.55
N GLN A 141 4.04 -4.04 0.25
CA GLN A 141 3.04 -4.96 -0.31
C GLN A 141 3.19 -6.38 0.23
N ASP A 142 4.42 -6.89 0.31
CA ASP A 142 4.71 -8.21 0.86
C ASP A 142 4.32 -8.30 2.34
N LEU A 143 4.68 -7.28 3.13
CA LEU A 143 4.33 -7.20 4.55
C LEU A 143 2.81 -7.09 4.76
N GLN A 144 2.11 -6.33 3.92
CA GLN A 144 0.65 -6.21 4.00
C GLN A 144 -0.03 -7.54 3.67
N ALA A 145 0.43 -8.23 2.63
CA ALA A 145 -0.09 -9.55 2.27
C ALA A 145 0.15 -10.60 3.38
N GLU A 146 1.25 -10.48 4.12
CA GLU A 146 1.51 -11.32 5.29
C GLU A 146 0.52 -11.05 6.44
N VAL A 147 0.26 -9.77 6.76
CA VAL A 147 -0.75 -9.37 7.76
C VAL A 147 -2.13 -9.87 7.37
N ASP A 148 -2.54 -9.64 6.12
CA ASP A 148 -3.86 -10.03 5.61
C ASP A 148 -4.06 -11.55 5.69
N ARG A 149 -3.00 -12.33 5.43
CA ARG A 149 -3.02 -13.80 5.60
C ARG A 149 -3.25 -14.20 7.06
N VAL A 150 -2.53 -13.59 8.00
CA VAL A 150 -2.70 -13.88 9.44
C VAL A 150 -4.13 -13.54 9.87
N ASP A 151 -4.63 -12.36 9.48
CA ASP A 151 -5.98 -11.92 9.82
C ASP A 151 -7.06 -12.80 9.20
N PHE A 152 -6.86 -13.28 7.96
CA PHE A 152 -7.75 -14.25 7.33
C PHE A 152 -7.79 -15.58 8.09
N ILE A 153 -6.64 -16.12 8.50
CA ILE A 153 -6.57 -17.38 9.25
C ILE A 153 -7.22 -17.23 10.63
N LEU A 154 -6.94 -16.14 11.35
CA LEU A 154 -7.55 -15.88 12.65
C LEU A 154 -9.07 -15.70 12.54
N SER A 155 -9.55 -15.00 11.53
CA SER A 155 -10.99 -14.84 11.27
C SER A 155 -11.64 -16.19 10.89
N SER A 156 -10.93 -17.02 10.14
CA SER A 156 -11.37 -18.39 9.82
C SER A 156 -11.44 -19.26 11.09
N LEU A 157 -10.42 -19.22 11.96
CA LEU A 157 -10.46 -19.90 13.27
C LEU A 157 -11.63 -19.44 14.12
N GLU A 158 -11.95 -18.15 14.08
CA GLU A 158 -13.02 -17.55 14.89
C GLU A 158 -14.38 -18.18 14.59
N THR A 159 -14.63 -18.57 13.33
CA THR A 159 -15.89 -19.19 12.92
C THR A 159 -16.18 -20.55 13.58
N TYR A 160 -15.16 -21.34 13.91
CA TYR A 160 -15.35 -22.72 14.40
C TYR A 160 -14.66 -23.02 15.74
N LYS A 161 -13.66 -22.22 16.12
CA LYS A 161 -12.95 -22.26 17.41
C LYS A 161 -12.70 -20.83 17.92
N PRO A 162 -13.76 -20.09 18.31
CA PRO A 162 -13.65 -18.69 18.70
C PRO A 162 -12.64 -18.47 19.83
N TYR A 163 -12.67 -19.32 20.86
CA TYR A 163 -11.72 -19.24 21.99
C TYR A 163 -10.25 -19.36 21.55
N VAL A 164 -9.95 -20.16 20.53
CA VAL A 164 -8.59 -20.32 20.00
C VAL A 164 -8.16 -19.04 19.28
N ALA A 165 -9.03 -18.49 18.41
CA ALA A 165 -8.77 -17.23 17.73
C ALA A 165 -8.53 -16.08 18.73
N THR A 166 -9.39 -15.95 19.74
CA THR A 166 -9.26 -14.95 20.80
C THR A 166 -7.94 -15.08 21.56
N LEU A 167 -7.56 -16.30 21.96
CA LEU A 167 -6.30 -16.53 22.66
C LEU A 167 -5.09 -16.13 21.81
N LEU A 168 -5.08 -16.48 20.53
CA LEU A 168 -4.01 -16.10 19.60
C LEU A 168 -3.96 -14.58 19.38
N ARG A 169 -5.12 -13.91 19.27
CA ARG A 169 -5.18 -12.44 19.17
C ARG A 169 -4.60 -11.77 20.42
N TRP A 170 -4.95 -12.24 21.62
CA TRP A 170 -4.39 -11.69 22.85
C TRP A 170 -2.87 -11.79 22.90
N ILE A 171 -2.30 -12.92 22.48
CA ILE A 171 -0.85 -13.14 22.53
C ILE A 171 -0.12 -12.38 21.44
N TYR A 172 -0.57 -12.49 20.19
CA TYR A 172 0.22 -12.08 19.02
C TYR A 172 -0.22 -10.74 18.43
N VAL A 173 -1.46 -10.33 18.64
CA VAL A 173 -1.97 -9.03 18.17
C VAL A 173 -1.87 -8.00 19.29
N GLU A 174 -2.45 -8.31 20.46
CA GLU A 174 -2.45 -7.41 21.62
C GLU A 174 -1.14 -7.47 22.40
N GLY A 175 -0.39 -8.57 22.27
CA GLY A 175 0.92 -8.71 22.89
C GLY A 175 0.88 -9.02 24.38
N MET A 176 -0.21 -9.63 24.87
CA MET A 176 -0.36 -9.97 26.28
C MET A 176 0.72 -10.94 26.73
N GLU A 177 1.29 -10.64 27.89
CA GLU A 177 2.25 -11.53 28.52
C GLU A 177 1.54 -12.71 29.21
N LEU A 178 2.32 -13.77 29.46
CA LEU A 178 1.80 -14.98 30.08
C LEU A 178 1.16 -14.72 31.45
N LYS A 179 1.73 -13.78 32.22
CA LYS A 179 1.20 -13.38 33.53
C LYS A 179 -0.19 -12.74 33.40
N GLU A 180 -0.35 -11.82 32.46
CA GLU A 180 -1.63 -11.16 32.18
C GLU A 180 -2.68 -12.20 31.73
N LEU A 181 -2.28 -13.18 30.92
CA LEU A 181 -3.16 -14.26 30.50
C LEU A 181 -3.56 -15.19 31.65
N THR A 182 -2.65 -15.49 32.58
CA THR A 182 -2.98 -16.29 33.77
C THR A 182 -3.96 -15.58 34.69
N GLU A 183 -3.81 -14.27 34.85
CA GLU A 183 -4.73 -13.43 35.61
C GLU A 183 -6.09 -13.33 34.92
N LYS A 184 -6.09 -13.04 33.61
CA LYS A 184 -7.32 -12.87 32.81
C LYS A 184 -8.14 -14.15 32.66
N LEU A 185 -7.48 -15.30 32.61
CA LEU A 185 -8.15 -16.60 32.46
C LEU A 185 -8.41 -17.29 33.81
N GLU A 186 -7.85 -16.79 34.91
CA GLU A 186 -7.85 -17.42 36.24
C GLU A 186 -7.31 -18.86 36.19
N LEU A 187 -6.21 -19.06 35.45
CA LEU A 187 -5.61 -20.38 35.23
C LEU A 187 -4.15 -20.41 35.68
N SER A 188 -3.68 -21.60 36.06
CA SER A 188 -2.27 -21.83 36.28
C SER A 188 -1.45 -21.60 35.00
N GLU A 189 -0.23 -21.12 35.16
CA GLU A 189 0.72 -20.89 34.06
C GLU A 189 0.89 -22.13 33.17
N SER A 190 0.97 -23.32 33.78
CA SER A 190 1.09 -24.59 33.06
C SER A 190 -0.12 -24.86 32.16
N THR A 191 -1.33 -24.54 32.63
CA THR A 191 -2.56 -24.71 31.85
C THR A 191 -2.62 -23.71 30.71
N VAL A 192 -2.26 -22.45 30.95
CA VAL A 192 -2.21 -21.41 29.90
C VAL A 192 -1.21 -21.82 28.82
N ARG A 193 0.03 -22.16 29.17
CA ARG A 193 1.04 -22.64 28.20
C ARG A 193 0.57 -23.84 27.38
N ARG A 194 -0.17 -24.77 28.00
CA ARG A 194 -0.77 -25.92 27.28
C ARG A 194 -1.82 -25.47 26.27
N ARG A 195 -2.67 -24.51 26.64
CA ARG A 195 -3.70 -23.93 25.76
C ARG A 195 -3.08 -23.16 24.60
N ILE A 196 -2.02 -22.39 24.84
CA ILE A 196 -1.26 -21.70 23.78
C ILE A 196 -0.73 -22.70 22.75
N ARG A 197 -0.03 -23.76 23.20
CA ARG A 197 0.48 -24.80 22.28
C ARG A 197 -0.61 -25.57 21.53
N ALA A 198 -1.81 -25.64 22.10
CA ALA A 198 -2.96 -26.24 21.40
C ALA A 198 -3.52 -25.29 20.34
N ALA A 199 -3.61 -23.99 20.67
CA ALA A 199 -4.04 -22.94 19.77
C ALA A 199 -3.09 -22.77 18.57
N GLU A 200 -1.78 -22.71 18.81
CA GLU A 200 -0.75 -22.64 17.75
C GLU A 200 -0.88 -23.83 16.77
N ARG A 201 -1.18 -25.03 17.29
CA ARG A 201 -1.38 -26.22 16.44
C ARG A 201 -2.62 -26.13 15.56
N GLU A 202 -3.68 -25.49 16.03
CA GLU A 202 -4.88 -25.27 15.21
C GLU A 202 -4.62 -24.23 14.12
N TYR A 203 -3.87 -23.18 14.45
CA TYR A 203 -3.43 -22.20 13.45
C TYR A 203 -2.55 -22.83 12.36
N ILE A 204 -1.55 -23.63 12.75
CA ILE A 204 -0.67 -24.34 11.81
C ILE A 204 -1.46 -25.22 10.83
N LYS A 205 -2.55 -25.86 11.29
CA LYS A 205 -3.38 -26.71 10.42
C LYS A 205 -4.07 -25.93 9.30
N LEU A 206 -4.45 -24.69 9.56
CA LEU A 206 -5.11 -23.83 8.56
C LEU A 206 -4.12 -23.07 7.68
N ALA A 207 -2.92 -22.80 8.19
CA ALA A 207 -1.87 -22.10 7.47
C ALA A 207 -1.12 -22.99 6.45
N ARG A 208 -1.38 -24.30 6.47
CA ARG A 208 -0.89 -25.29 5.51
C ARG A 208 -1.78 -25.38 4.29
#